data_AF-A0A2S4VPP9-F1
#
_entry.id   AF-A0A2S4VPP9-F1
#
_cell.length_a   1.000
_cell.length_b   1.000
_cell.length_c   1.000
_cell.angle_alpha   90.00
_cell.angle_beta   90.00
_cell.angle_gamma   90.00
#
_symmetry.space_group_name_H-M   'P 1'
#
loop_
_entity.id
_entity.type
_entity.pdbx_description
1 polymer ?
#
loop_
_entity_poly.entity_id
_entity_poly.type
_entity_poly.pdbx_seq_one_letter_code
_entity_poly.pdbx_strand_id
1 'polypeptide(L)'
;MTTDAGNRLGTRLKERIMGAINRRKNPVERAIKLFNERRRDYLQKVDASRLLLPENQDLTLAEFKAMDLTDPLWNDNHFYHARAPWALDPNVRKGIKSVLFLDRVEEEVELITQELDRSITWACEYHRLLRSTIAKIDLEAQEPINPNNEFIDILPSFTSMKGKLQLLRSELDRHLEEHQRLMVTWAIDVETLWKKTRSQHTKSTHCWFDEIGPIKQLVSRGNIASIDDAFEQLTFDEEGGDQEEDEDEGEEDDDDVEEIDDRVDGPGGPS
;
A
#
# COMPACT_ATOMS: atom_id res chain seq x y z
N MET A 1 -23.28 -2.47 -8.94
CA MET A 1 -22.62 -2.56 -7.63
C MET A 1 -21.15 -2.26 -7.85
N THR A 2 -20.63 -1.17 -7.30
CA THR A 2 -19.23 -0.77 -7.44
C THR A 2 -18.55 -0.81 -6.08
N THR A 3 -17.75 -1.86 -5.91
CA THR A 3 -16.84 -2.08 -4.79
C THR A 3 -15.63 -1.17 -4.93
N ASP A 4 -15.65 -0.07 -4.17
CA ASP A 4 -14.46 0.78 -3.97
C ASP A 4 -14.18 0.80 -2.47
N ALA A 5 -13.61 -0.30 -1.97
CA ALA A 5 -13.40 -0.56 -0.54
C ALA A 5 -11.94 -0.87 -0.20
N GLY A 6 -11.00 -0.54 -1.08
CA GLY A 6 -9.58 -0.41 -0.75
C GLY A 6 -9.25 1.07 -0.55
N ASN A 7 -8.43 1.44 0.43
CA ASN A 7 -7.89 2.80 0.66
C ASN A 7 -8.77 3.85 1.38
N ARG A 8 -10.01 3.55 1.78
CA ARG A 8 -10.94 4.56 2.36
C ARG A 8 -10.66 5.01 3.80
N LEU A 9 -9.91 4.24 4.60
CA LEU A 9 -9.72 4.54 6.03
C LEU A 9 -8.69 5.65 6.27
N GLY A 10 -7.52 5.57 5.63
CA GLY A 10 -6.49 6.61 5.72
C GLY A 10 -6.90 7.94 5.07
N THR A 11 -7.64 7.87 3.96
CA THR A 11 -8.20 9.04 3.26
C THR A 11 -9.29 9.72 4.07
N ARG A 12 -10.22 8.98 4.71
CA ARG A 12 -11.25 9.56 5.57
C ARG A 12 -10.70 10.32 6.76
N LEU A 13 -9.65 9.82 7.42
CA LEU A 13 -9.05 10.53 8.55
C LEU A 13 -8.38 11.82 8.08
N LYS A 14 -7.60 11.76 6.98
CA LYS A 14 -7.02 12.93 6.33
C LYS A 14 -8.10 13.95 5.92
N GLU A 15 -9.18 13.50 5.29
CA GLU A 15 -10.32 14.35 4.89
C GLU A 15 -11.03 14.98 6.09
N ARG A 16 -11.20 14.23 7.20
CA ARG A 16 -11.76 14.78 8.44
C ARG A 16 -10.86 15.85 9.03
N ILE A 17 -9.56 15.62 9.06
CA ILE A 17 -8.56 16.59 9.56
C ILE A 17 -8.56 17.84 8.67
N MET A 18 -8.46 17.67 7.35
CA MET A 18 -8.50 18.78 6.39
C MET A 18 -9.82 19.52 6.42
N GLY A 19 -10.94 18.81 6.56
CA GLY A 19 -12.26 19.38 6.72
C GLY A 19 -12.40 20.18 8.02
N ALA A 20 -11.84 19.70 9.12
CA ALA A 20 -11.80 20.43 10.38
C ALA A 20 -10.94 21.70 10.29
N ILE A 21 -9.79 21.64 9.63
CA ILE A 21 -8.92 22.80 9.36
C ILE A 21 -9.67 23.84 8.50
N ASN A 22 -10.30 23.41 7.41
CA ASN A 22 -11.05 24.32 6.53
C ASN A 22 -12.23 24.97 7.23
N ARG A 23 -12.96 24.25 8.10
CA ARG A 23 -14.06 24.83 8.90
C ARG A 23 -13.59 25.94 9.84
N ARG A 24 -12.33 25.88 10.32
CA ARG A 24 -11.75 26.88 11.22
C ARG A 24 -11.23 28.13 10.49
N LYS A 25 -10.99 28.05 9.18
CA LYS A 25 -10.48 29.17 8.37
C LYS A 25 -11.41 30.39 8.41
N ASN A 26 -12.68 30.22 8.07
CA ASN A 26 -13.64 31.34 7.97
C ASN A 26 -13.90 32.04 9.33
N PRO A 27 -14.05 31.31 10.46
CA PRO A 27 -14.11 31.93 11.78
C PRO A 27 -12.86 32.76 12.12
N VAL A 28 -11.67 32.25 11.82
CA VAL A 28 -10.41 32.96 12.09
C VAL A 28 -10.30 34.22 11.23
N GLU A 29 -10.62 34.16 9.94
CA GLU A 29 -10.64 35.34 9.06
C GLU A 29 -11.63 36.41 9.54
N ARG A 30 -12.80 36.02 10.07
CA ARG A 30 -13.74 36.97 10.67
C ARG A 30 -13.18 37.64 11.93
N ALA A 31 -12.51 36.88 12.78
CA ALA A 31 -11.87 37.42 13.98
C ALA A 31 -10.73 38.40 13.61
N ILE A 32 -9.92 38.07 12.61
CA ILE A 32 -8.86 38.94 12.09
C ILE A 32 -9.44 40.25 11.54
N LYS A 33 -10.50 40.18 10.73
CA LYS A 33 -11.18 41.38 10.21
C LYS A 33 -11.70 42.27 11.33
N LEU A 34 -12.38 41.68 12.32
CA LEU A 34 -12.89 42.40 13.47
C LEU A 34 -11.77 43.06 14.29
N PHE A 35 -10.64 42.36 14.48
CA PHE A 35 -9.46 42.92 15.14
C PHE A 35 -8.91 44.13 14.39
N ASN A 36 -8.70 44.01 13.08
CA ASN A 36 -8.19 45.08 12.23
C ASN A 36 -9.12 46.31 12.24
N GLU A 37 -10.43 46.11 12.16
CA GLU A 37 -11.44 47.18 12.29
C GLU A 37 -11.34 47.89 13.64
N ARG A 38 -11.35 47.13 14.75
CA ARG A 38 -11.28 47.70 16.10
C ARG A 38 -9.98 48.46 16.35
N ARG A 39 -8.86 47.94 15.86
CA ARG A 39 -7.55 48.59 15.96
C ARG A 39 -7.52 49.91 15.17
N ARG A 40 -8.07 49.91 13.94
CA ARG A 40 -8.18 51.14 13.13
C ARG A 40 -9.05 52.18 13.81
N ASP A 41 -10.23 51.81 14.28
CA ASP A 41 -11.15 52.71 14.99
C ASP A 41 -10.54 53.33 16.25
N TYR A 42 -9.77 52.53 17.00
CA TYR A 42 -9.08 52.99 18.20
C TYR A 42 -7.95 53.97 17.86
N LEU A 43 -7.05 53.58 16.96
CA LEU A 43 -5.90 54.42 16.59
C LEU A 43 -6.34 55.71 15.91
N GLN A 44 -7.40 55.67 15.09
CA GLN A 44 -7.94 56.87 14.46
C GLN A 44 -8.44 57.91 15.49
N LYS A 45 -8.94 57.46 16.65
CA LYS A 45 -9.42 58.34 17.72
C LYS A 45 -8.32 58.83 18.66
N VAL A 46 -7.31 58.00 18.91
CA VAL A 46 -6.26 58.29 19.91
C VAL A 46 -5.05 58.95 19.26
N ASP A 47 -4.58 58.43 18.12
CA ASP A 47 -3.43 58.96 17.38
C ASP A 47 -3.41 58.41 15.94
N ALA A 48 -3.96 59.19 15.01
CA ALA A 48 -4.09 58.79 13.61
C ALA A 48 -2.73 58.61 12.90
N SER A 49 -1.66 59.24 13.40
CA SER A 49 -0.32 59.13 12.80
C SER A 49 0.26 57.71 12.95
N ARG A 50 -0.14 56.98 14.00
CA ARG A 50 0.30 55.61 14.27
C ARG A 50 -0.25 54.59 13.28
N LEU A 51 -1.32 54.90 12.55
CA LEU A 51 -1.86 54.04 11.49
C LEU A 51 -0.88 53.84 10.33
N LEU A 52 0.05 54.78 10.15
CA LEU A 52 1.07 54.73 9.08
C LEU A 52 2.25 53.84 9.45
N LEU A 53 2.35 53.39 10.71
CA LEU A 53 3.45 52.54 11.14
C LEU A 53 3.31 51.12 10.56
N PRO A 54 4.41 50.46 10.16
CA PRO A 54 4.40 49.09 9.66
C PRO A 54 3.74 48.08 10.61
N GLU A 55 3.93 48.26 11.92
CA GLU A 55 3.40 47.39 12.98
C GLU A 55 1.86 47.45 13.10
N ASN A 56 1.25 48.54 12.61
CA ASN A 56 -0.20 48.75 12.70
C ASN A 56 -0.95 48.44 11.40
N GLN A 57 -0.26 47.89 10.40
CA GLN A 57 -0.89 47.43 9.15
C GLN A 57 -1.80 46.23 9.38
N ASP A 58 -2.87 46.13 8.60
CA ASP A 58 -3.92 45.12 8.72
C ASP A 58 -3.34 43.69 8.67
N LEU A 59 -3.61 42.92 9.72
CA LEU A 59 -3.14 41.54 9.84
C LEU A 59 -3.87 40.66 8.82
N THR A 60 -3.12 39.89 8.04
CA THR A 60 -3.67 38.90 7.11
C THR A 60 -3.70 37.50 7.74
N LEU A 61 -4.50 36.59 7.17
CA LEU A 61 -4.51 35.19 7.60
C LEU A 61 -3.14 34.51 7.40
N ALA A 62 -2.39 34.90 6.36
CA ALA A 62 -1.08 34.33 6.08
C ALA A 62 -0.06 34.73 7.15
N GLU A 63 -0.02 36.02 7.51
CA GLU A 63 0.82 36.54 8.59
C GLU A 63 0.43 35.94 9.93
N PHE A 64 -0.87 35.86 10.24
CA PHE A 64 -1.36 35.21 11.45
C PHE A 64 -0.91 33.75 11.58
N LYS A 65 -0.87 33.01 10.47
CA LYS A 65 -0.38 31.62 10.46
C LYS A 65 1.13 31.49 10.60
N ALA A 66 1.87 32.47 10.10
CA ALA A 66 3.34 32.51 10.19
C ALA A 66 3.82 33.01 11.56
N MET A 67 2.94 33.64 12.32
CA MET A 67 3.22 34.21 13.64
C MET A 67 3.59 33.13 14.66
N ASP A 68 4.73 33.31 15.32
CA ASP A 68 5.14 32.45 16.44
C ASP A 68 4.43 32.88 17.73
N LEU A 69 4.38 31.98 18.71
CA LEU A 69 3.84 32.22 20.05
C LEU A 69 4.60 33.30 20.83
N THR A 70 5.77 33.73 20.36
CA THR A 70 6.57 34.82 20.95
C THR A 70 6.26 36.18 20.33
N ASP A 71 5.37 36.25 19.33
CA ASP A 71 5.03 37.51 18.68
C ASP A 71 4.44 38.52 19.68
N PRO A 72 4.79 39.81 19.58
CA PRO A 72 4.23 40.86 20.42
C PRO A 72 2.71 40.91 20.44
N LEU A 73 2.02 40.48 19.37
CA LEU A 73 0.55 40.38 19.34
C LEU A 73 0.01 39.51 20.49
N TRP A 74 0.69 38.42 20.81
CA TRP A 74 0.29 37.49 21.87
C TRP A 74 0.77 37.92 23.25
N ASN A 75 1.86 38.69 23.29
CA ASN A 75 2.56 39.08 24.50
C ASN A 75 2.43 40.58 24.80
N ASP A 76 1.45 41.26 24.20
CA ASP A 76 1.22 42.67 24.47
C ASP A 76 0.94 42.81 25.98
N ASN A 77 1.93 43.37 26.68
CA ASN A 77 1.98 43.51 28.14
C ASN A 77 0.76 44.26 28.72
N HIS A 78 -0.10 44.80 27.85
CA HIS A 78 -1.36 45.43 28.19
C HIS A 78 -2.43 44.44 28.69
N PHE A 79 -2.42 43.18 28.25
CA PHE A 79 -3.50 42.21 28.58
C PHE A 79 -3.06 40.97 29.37
N TYR A 80 -1.76 40.63 29.41
CA TYR A 80 -1.26 39.47 30.15
C TYR A 80 -0.49 39.88 31.42
N HIS A 81 -1.03 39.53 32.60
CA HIS A 81 -0.35 39.70 33.89
C HIS A 81 0.52 38.50 34.30
N ALA A 82 0.83 37.60 33.36
CA ALA A 82 1.66 36.42 33.66
C ALA A 82 3.13 36.82 33.84
N ARG A 83 3.51 37.15 35.08
CA ARG A 83 4.90 37.47 35.47
C ARG A 83 5.76 36.23 35.76
N ALA A 84 5.20 35.04 35.59
CA ALA A 84 5.88 33.80 35.92
C ALA A 84 6.99 33.51 34.88
N PRO A 85 8.13 32.92 35.29
CA PRO A 85 9.25 32.63 34.38
C PRO A 85 8.85 31.79 33.16
N TRP A 86 7.89 30.87 33.29
CA TRP A 86 7.40 30.06 32.17
C TRP A 86 6.69 30.85 31.06
N ALA A 87 6.20 32.07 31.37
CA ALA A 87 5.51 32.93 30.41
C ALA A 87 6.46 33.93 29.73
N LEU A 88 7.48 34.39 30.46
CA LEU A 88 8.36 35.49 30.02
C LEU A 88 9.75 35.04 29.58
N ASP A 89 10.33 34.02 30.21
CA ASP A 89 11.70 33.58 29.91
C ASP A 89 11.71 32.70 28.64
N PRO A 90 12.39 33.13 27.55
CA PRO A 90 12.47 32.37 26.32
C PRO A 90 13.12 30.99 26.50
N ASN A 91 14.08 30.86 27.40
CA ASN A 91 14.75 29.59 27.68
C ASN A 91 13.83 28.62 28.41
N VAL A 92 13.04 29.11 29.38
CA VAL A 92 12.06 28.27 30.08
C VAL A 92 10.99 27.79 29.11
N ARG A 93 10.47 28.67 28.24
CA ARG A 93 9.51 28.29 27.19
C ARG A 93 10.07 27.27 26.21
N LYS A 94 11.31 27.48 25.75
CA LYS A 94 12.01 26.53 24.88
C LYS A 94 12.19 25.18 25.57
N GLY A 95 12.59 25.18 26.84
CA GLY A 95 12.73 23.98 27.66
C GLY A 95 11.42 23.20 27.77
N ILE A 96 10.31 23.87 28.12
CA ILE A 96 8.98 23.26 28.18
C ILE A 96 8.60 22.64 26.83
N LYS A 97 8.79 23.38 25.73
CA LYS A 97 8.50 22.86 24.38
C LYS A 97 9.35 21.64 24.04
N SER A 98 10.62 21.64 24.40
CA SER A 98 11.53 20.51 24.18
C SER A 98 11.11 19.28 24.97
N VAL A 99 10.70 19.43 26.25
CA VAL A 99 10.20 18.31 27.06
C VAL A 99 8.92 17.72 26.45
N LEU A 100 7.92 18.57 26.13
CA LEU A 100 6.69 18.10 25.50
C LEU A 100 6.92 17.42 24.15
N PHE A 101 7.94 17.86 23.41
CA PHE A 101 8.33 17.21 22.16
C PHE A 101 8.94 15.83 22.41
N LEU A 102 9.76 15.67 23.45
CA LEU A 102 10.30 14.37 23.84
C LEU A 102 9.19 13.40 24.27
N ASP A 103 8.26 13.86 25.12
CA ASP A 103 7.09 13.08 25.53
C ASP A 103 6.29 12.64 24.30
N ARG A 104 6.10 13.54 23.33
CA ARG A 104 5.41 13.20 22.09
C ARG A 104 6.17 12.17 21.26
N VAL A 105 7.50 12.27 21.15
CA VAL A 105 8.31 11.28 20.42
C VAL A 105 8.19 9.90 21.07
N GLU A 106 8.18 9.83 22.39
CA GLU A 106 7.96 8.58 23.13
C GLU A 106 6.59 7.97 22.79
N GLU A 107 5.51 8.75 22.85
CA GLU A 107 4.16 8.31 22.44
C GLU A 107 4.14 7.78 20.99
N GLU A 108 4.78 8.47 20.05
CA GLU A 108 4.81 8.05 18.65
C GLU A 108 5.57 6.73 18.46
N VAL A 109 6.65 6.49 19.21
CA VAL A 109 7.37 5.20 19.18
C VAL A 109 6.48 4.07 19.71
N GLU A 110 5.70 4.31 20.76
CA GLU A 110 4.72 3.33 21.27
C GLU A 110 3.64 3.02 20.22
N LEU A 111 3.11 4.06 19.56
CA LEU A 111 2.12 3.88 18.49
C LEU A 111 2.68 3.10 17.30
N ILE A 112 3.88 3.41 16.85
CA ILE A 112 4.55 2.67 15.77
C ILE A 112 4.75 1.20 16.19
N THR A 113 5.10 0.93 17.44
CA THR A 113 5.24 -0.44 17.96
C THR A 113 3.93 -1.21 17.89
N GLN A 114 2.83 -0.59 18.30
CA GLN A 114 1.50 -1.21 18.26
C GLN A 114 1.02 -1.45 16.83
N GLU A 115 1.21 -0.48 15.94
CA GLU A 115 0.82 -0.61 14.53
C GLU A 115 1.69 -1.64 13.80
N LEU A 116 2.97 -1.74 14.14
CA LEU A 116 3.84 -2.81 13.66
C LEU A 116 3.28 -4.17 14.09
N ASP A 117 3.01 -4.37 15.38
CA ASP A 117 2.47 -5.63 15.93
C ASP A 117 1.16 -6.02 15.24
N ARG A 118 0.23 -5.08 15.05
CA ARG A 118 -1.02 -5.32 14.33
C ARG A 118 -0.78 -5.73 12.88
N SER A 119 0.12 -5.05 12.19
CA SER A 119 0.40 -5.31 10.78
C SER A 119 1.01 -6.70 10.58
N ILE A 120 1.99 -7.08 11.39
CA ILE A 120 2.63 -8.39 11.29
C ILE A 120 1.72 -9.51 11.80
N THR A 121 0.86 -9.25 12.79
CA THR A 121 -0.18 -10.20 13.23
C THR A 121 -1.15 -10.49 12.08
N TRP A 122 -1.71 -9.43 11.47
CA TRP A 122 -2.61 -9.55 10.33
C TRP A 122 -1.97 -10.35 9.18
N ALA A 123 -0.71 -10.06 8.85
CA ALA A 123 -0.03 -10.75 7.77
C ALA A 123 0.11 -12.26 8.03
N CYS A 124 0.43 -12.65 9.26
CA CYS A 124 0.56 -14.05 9.64
C CYS A 124 -0.80 -14.77 9.76
N GLU A 125 -1.82 -14.10 10.27
CA GLU A 125 -3.18 -14.65 10.37
C GLU A 125 -3.80 -14.84 8.98
N TYR A 126 -3.63 -13.87 8.08
CA TYR A 126 -4.14 -13.96 6.72
C TYR A 126 -3.43 -15.05 5.91
N HIS A 127 -2.11 -15.21 6.08
CA HIS A 127 -1.35 -16.32 5.49
C HIS A 127 -1.87 -17.68 5.96
N ARG A 128 -2.10 -17.86 7.27
CA ARG A 128 -2.69 -19.09 7.82
C ARG A 128 -4.11 -19.31 7.31
N LEU A 129 -4.92 -18.27 7.21
CA LEU A 129 -6.29 -18.35 6.71
C LEU A 129 -6.30 -18.89 5.28
N LEU A 130 -5.53 -18.30 4.37
CA LEU A 130 -5.42 -18.75 2.98
C LEU A 130 -5.01 -20.22 2.90
N ARG A 131 -3.94 -20.62 3.61
CA ARG A 131 -3.48 -22.02 3.65
C ARG A 131 -4.54 -22.98 4.19
N SER A 132 -5.25 -22.58 5.24
CA SER A 132 -6.30 -23.41 5.83
C SER A 132 -7.49 -23.58 4.88
N THR A 133 -7.86 -22.54 4.14
CA THR A 133 -8.96 -22.59 3.17
C THR A 133 -8.58 -23.45 1.96
N ILE A 134 -7.34 -23.33 1.46
CA ILE A 134 -6.82 -24.22 0.39
C ILE A 134 -6.88 -25.69 0.85
N ALA A 135 -6.40 -25.99 2.07
CA ALA A 135 -6.45 -27.35 2.60
C ALA A 135 -7.88 -27.90 2.75
N LYS A 136 -8.85 -27.05 3.10
CA LYS A 136 -10.27 -27.44 3.12
C LYS A 136 -10.81 -27.75 1.73
N ILE A 137 -10.48 -26.93 0.74
CA ILE A 137 -10.86 -27.18 -0.66
C ILE A 137 -10.25 -28.49 -1.15
N ASP A 138 -8.98 -28.75 -0.84
CA ASP A 138 -8.30 -29.99 -1.20
C ASP A 138 -8.96 -31.23 -0.58
N LEU A 139 -9.45 -31.13 0.67
CA LEU A 139 -10.18 -32.20 1.34
C LEU A 139 -11.54 -32.46 0.67
N GLU A 140 -12.28 -31.39 0.37
CA GLU A 140 -13.59 -31.44 -0.28
C GLU A 140 -13.53 -31.86 -1.76
N ALA A 141 -12.37 -31.72 -2.41
CA ALA A 141 -12.13 -32.14 -3.79
C ALA A 141 -11.80 -33.65 -3.92
N GLN A 142 -11.63 -34.37 -2.80
CA GLN A 142 -11.39 -35.81 -2.82
C GLN A 142 -12.62 -36.59 -3.30
N GLU A 143 -12.40 -37.62 -4.10
CA GLU A 143 -13.49 -38.44 -4.62
C GLU A 143 -13.96 -39.49 -3.58
N PRO A 144 -15.28 -39.71 -3.41
CA PRO A 144 -16.39 -39.06 -4.12
C PRO A 144 -16.70 -37.67 -3.57
N ILE A 145 -16.94 -36.70 -4.47
CA ILE A 145 -17.25 -35.32 -4.10
C ILE A 145 -18.59 -35.28 -3.36
N ASN A 146 -18.58 -34.68 -2.17
CA ASN A 146 -19.78 -34.53 -1.35
C ASN A 146 -20.81 -33.60 -2.04
N PRO A 147 -22.05 -34.05 -2.28
CA PRO A 147 -23.08 -33.21 -2.88
C PRO A 147 -23.53 -32.04 -1.99
N ASN A 148 -23.24 -32.07 -0.68
CA ASN A 148 -23.51 -30.99 0.27
C ASN A 148 -22.21 -30.29 0.69
N ASN A 149 -21.46 -29.81 -0.29
CA ASN A 149 -20.17 -29.15 -0.12
C ASN A 149 -20.31 -27.74 0.51
N GLU A 150 -19.40 -27.36 1.41
CA GLU A 150 -19.38 -26.03 2.05
C GLU A 150 -19.34 -24.87 1.03
N PHE A 151 -18.72 -25.09 -0.13
CA PHE A 151 -18.54 -24.08 -1.18
C PHE A 151 -19.66 -24.08 -2.24
N ILE A 152 -20.76 -24.81 -2.03
CA ILE A 152 -21.83 -24.96 -3.04
C ILE A 152 -22.46 -23.62 -3.44
N ASP A 153 -22.66 -22.73 -2.46
CA ASP A 153 -23.28 -21.41 -2.65
C ASP A 153 -22.37 -20.39 -3.36
N ILE A 154 -21.07 -20.69 -3.45
CA ILE A 154 -20.10 -19.86 -4.16
C ILE A 154 -20.21 -20.16 -5.66
N LEU A 155 -20.27 -19.14 -6.51
CA LEU A 155 -20.43 -19.30 -7.97
C LEU A 155 -21.62 -20.21 -8.33
N PRO A 156 -22.87 -19.82 -8.02
CA PRO A 156 -24.05 -20.66 -8.20
C PRO A 156 -24.34 -21.01 -9.66
N SER A 157 -23.81 -20.23 -10.62
CA SER A 157 -23.92 -20.50 -12.06
C SER A 157 -22.99 -21.63 -12.55
N PHE A 158 -22.03 -22.07 -11.73
CA PHE A 158 -21.06 -23.09 -12.12
C PHE A 158 -21.57 -24.49 -11.73
N THR A 159 -21.88 -25.32 -12.74
CA THR A 159 -22.56 -26.61 -12.56
C THR A 159 -21.63 -27.74 -12.12
N SER A 160 -20.36 -27.69 -12.49
CA SER A 160 -19.35 -28.68 -12.10
C SER A 160 -18.74 -28.34 -10.74
N MET A 161 -19.03 -29.13 -9.70
CA MET A 161 -18.44 -28.94 -8.38
C MET A 161 -16.91 -29.13 -8.41
N LYS A 162 -16.42 -30.10 -9.19
CA LYS A 162 -14.98 -30.35 -9.37
C LYS A 162 -14.27 -29.13 -9.97
N GLY A 163 -14.83 -28.56 -11.05
CA GLY A 163 -14.25 -27.38 -11.69
C GLY A 163 -14.33 -26.13 -10.81
N LYS A 164 -15.41 -25.99 -10.02
CA LYS A 164 -15.56 -24.91 -9.03
C LYS A 164 -14.46 -24.98 -7.96
N LEU A 165 -14.24 -26.14 -7.36
CA LEU A 165 -13.19 -26.33 -6.36
C LEU A 165 -11.80 -26.07 -6.94
N GLN A 166 -11.54 -26.54 -8.18
CA GLN A 166 -10.27 -26.25 -8.87
C GLN A 166 -10.05 -24.76 -9.11
N LEU A 167 -11.08 -24.03 -9.55
CA LEU A 167 -11.00 -22.58 -9.78
C LEU A 167 -10.77 -21.81 -8.48
N LEU A 168 -11.50 -22.17 -7.42
CA LEU A 168 -11.32 -21.54 -6.11
C LEU A 168 -9.92 -21.80 -5.56
N ARG A 169 -9.42 -23.03 -5.74
CA ARG A 169 -8.07 -23.41 -5.33
C ARG A 169 -7.01 -22.59 -6.07
N SER A 170 -7.08 -22.50 -7.40
CA SER A 170 -6.09 -21.75 -8.18
C SER A 170 -6.10 -20.26 -7.87
N GLU A 171 -7.28 -19.67 -7.64
CA GLU A 171 -7.36 -18.26 -7.26
C GLU A 171 -6.82 -17.98 -5.85
N LEU A 172 -7.06 -18.90 -4.89
CA LEU A 172 -6.48 -18.79 -3.55
C LEU A 172 -4.97 -19.03 -3.55
N ASP A 173 -4.46 -19.93 -4.39
CA ASP A 173 -3.02 -20.15 -4.57
C ASP A 173 -2.36 -18.85 -5.11
N ARG A 174 -2.97 -18.23 -6.14
CA ARG A 174 -2.51 -16.93 -6.67
C ARG A 174 -2.46 -15.85 -5.59
N HIS A 175 -3.52 -15.73 -4.80
CA HIS A 175 -3.56 -14.77 -3.69
C HIS A 175 -2.56 -15.09 -2.57
N LEU A 176 -2.31 -16.37 -2.30
CA LEU A 176 -1.30 -16.82 -1.33
C LEU A 176 0.10 -16.40 -1.78
N GLU A 177 0.43 -16.58 -3.06
CA GLU A 177 1.71 -16.16 -3.63
C GLU A 177 1.89 -14.64 -3.58
N GLU A 178 0.87 -13.88 -3.96
CA GLU A 178 0.89 -12.41 -3.86
C GLU A 178 1.12 -11.94 -2.42
N HIS A 179 0.41 -12.54 -1.46
CA HIS A 179 0.56 -12.22 -0.05
C HIS A 179 1.94 -12.60 0.48
N GLN A 180 2.47 -13.77 0.09
CA GLN A 180 3.82 -14.18 0.46
C GLN A 180 4.89 -13.22 -0.09
N ARG A 181 4.75 -12.75 -1.33
CA ARG A 181 5.64 -11.74 -1.90
C ARG A 181 5.57 -10.43 -1.12
N LEU A 182 4.36 -9.98 -0.75
CA LEU A 182 4.17 -8.80 0.09
C LEU A 182 4.84 -8.96 1.46
N MET A 183 4.70 -10.12 2.11
CA MET A 183 5.37 -10.39 3.38
C MET A 183 6.90 -10.32 3.24
N VAL A 184 7.45 -10.86 2.15
CA VAL A 184 8.90 -10.82 1.88
C VAL A 184 9.40 -9.40 1.67
N THR A 185 8.67 -8.55 0.93
CA THR A 185 9.08 -7.15 0.73
C THR A 185 9.10 -6.37 2.03
N TRP A 186 8.17 -6.64 2.95
CA TRP A 186 8.13 -6.00 4.27
C TRP A 186 9.22 -6.47 5.23
N ALA A 187 9.86 -7.62 4.98
CA ALA A 187 10.67 -8.29 5.98
C ALA A 187 11.86 -7.45 6.51
N ILE A 188 12.49 -6.65 5.66
CA ILE A 188 13.63 -5.80 6.04
C ILE A 188 13.15 -4.63 6.91
N ASP A 189 12.06 -3.99 6.52
CA ASP A 189 11.47 -2.87 7.26
C ASP A 189 10.93 -3.32 8.61
N VAL A 190 10.26 -4.48 8.66
CA VAL A 190 9.78 -5.10 9.90
C VAL A 190 10.94 -5.40 10.84
N GLU A 191 12.05 -5.98 10.36
CA GLU A 191 13.21 -6.25 11.21
C GLU A 191 13.84 -4.95 11.74
N THR A 192 13.90 -3.92 10.91
CA THR A 192 14.44 -2.61 11.29
C THR A 192 13.57 -1.92 12.32
N LEU A 193 12.25 -1.86 12.11
CA LEU A 193 11.30 -1.27 13.05
C LEU A 193 11.26 -2.07 14.34
N TRP A 194 11.24 -3.41 14.27
CA TRP A 194 11.27 -4.27 15.44
C TRP A 194 12.48 -3.99 16.34
N LYS A 195 13.67 -3.81 15.78
CA LYS A 195 14.86 -3.47 16.58
C LYS A 195 14.80 -2.06 17.18
N LYS A 196 14.16 -1.11 16.50
CA LYS A 196 14.16 0.31 16.89
C LYS A 196 13.07 0.69 17.89
N THR A 197 11.94 -0.01 17.89
CA THR A 197 10.77 0.43 18.66
C THR A 197 10.50 -0.40 19.93
N ARG A 198 11.18 -1.54 20.11
CA ARG A 198 10.99 -2.39 21.30
C ARG A 198 11.61 -1.76 22.54
N SER A 199 10.88 -1.85 23.64
CA SER A 199 11.36 -1.51 24.99
C SER A 199 11.28 -2.72 25.90
N GLN A 200 11.78 -2.60 27.14
CA GLN A 200 11.69 -3.65 28.16
C GLN A 200 10.25 -4.09 28.48
N HIS A 201 9.25 -3.28 28.12
CA HIS A 201 7.83 -3.53 28.41
C HIS A 201 7.10 -4.22 27.24
N THR A 202 7.75 -4.40 26.08
CA THR A 202 7.13 -5.02 24.91
C THR A 202 7.50 -6.49 24.81
N LYS A 203 6.59 -7.33 24.30
CA LYS A 203 6.89 -8.75 24.00
C LYS A 203 8.08 -8.84 23.04
N SER A 204 9.05 -9.69 23.38
CA SER A 204 10.28 -9.92 22.64
C SER A 204 10.14 -10.93 21.49
N THR A 205 8.99 -11.58 21.37
CA THR A 205 8.73 -12.65 20.39
C THR A 205 7.45 -12.39 19.61
N HIS A 206 7.45 -12.75 18.32
CA HIS A 206 6.26 -12.70 17.46
C HIS A 206 6.32 -13.82 16.41
N CYS A 207 5.18 -14.45 16.10
CA CYS A 207 5.09 -15.59 15.17
C CYS A 207 5.61 -15.28 13.74
N TRP A 208 5.55 -14.01 13.33
CA TRP A 208 6.16 -13.49 12.11
C TRP A 208 7.59 -14.01 11.88
N PHE A 209 8.42 -14.03 12.91
CA PHE A 209 9.83 -14.41 12.76
C PHE A 209 10.02 -15.92 12.51
N ASP A 210 9.04 -16.73 12.90
CA ASP A 210 9.03 -18.17 12.62
C ASP A 210 8.49 -18.44 11.19
N GLU A 211 7.53 -17.64 10.73
CA GLU A 211 6.86 -17.82 9.43
C GLU A 211 7.63 -17.22 8.25
N ILE A 212 8.31 -16.10 8.44
CA ILE A 212 8.91 -15.35 7.33
C ILE A 212 10.09 -16.08 6.68
N GLY A 213 10.84 -16.89 7.46
CA GLY A 213 12.01 -17.63 6.98
C GLY A 213 11.65 -18.64 5.88
N PRO A 214 10.74 -19.59 6.14
CA PRO A 214 10.26 -20.52 5.12
C PRO A 214 9.63 -19.82 3.91
N ILE A 215 8.87 -18.74 4.13
CA ILE A 215 8.22 -17.98 3.04
C ILE A 215 9.27 -17.34 2.12
N LYS A 216 10.33 -16.74 2.67
CA LYS A 216 11.45 -16.19 1.88
C LYS A 216 12.08 -17.24 0.97
N GLN A 217 12.35 -18.43 1.51
CA GLN A 217 12.96 -19.52 0.73
C GLN A 217 12.05 -19.97 -0.42
N LEU A 218 10.74 -20.07 -0.17
CA LEU A 218 9.75 -20.45 -1.18
C LEU A 218 9.69 -19.42 -2.31
N VAL A 219 9.56 -18.13 -1.98
CA VAL A 219 9.50 -17.05 -2.98
C VAL A 219 10.80 -16.96 -3.78
N SER A 220 11.96 -17.13 -3.14
CA SER A 220 13.24 -17.16 -3.86
C SER A 220 13.35 -18.34 -4.83
N ARG A 221 12.87 -19.53 -4.45
CA ARG A 221 12.86 -20.70 -5.34
C ARG A 221 11.91 -20.51 -6.53
N GLY A 222 10.71 -19.97 -6.29
CA GLY A 222 9.76 -19.67 -7.37
C GLY A 222 10.32 -18.67 -8.39
N ASN A 223 11.04 -17.64 -7.93
CA ASN A 223 11.71 -16.71 -8.83
C ASN A 223 12.80 -17.39 -9.67
N ILE A 224 13.57 -18.33 -9.10
CA ILE A 224 14.61 -19.07 -9.84
C ILE A 224 13.98 -19.98 -10.89
N ALA A 225 12.93 -20.73 -10.54
CA ALA A 225 12.20 -21.58 -11.48
C ALA A 225 11.59 -20.76 -12.62
N SER A 226 10.99 -19.60 -12.33
CA SER A 226 10.46 -18.71 -13.35
C SER A 226 11.53 -18.11 -14.27
N ILE A 227 12.77 -17.92 -13.78
CA ILE A 227 13.89 -17.48 -14.61
C ILE A 227 14.34 -18.62 -15.52
N ASP A 228 14.44 -19.84 -14.98
CA ASP A 228 14.81 -21.05 -15.72
C ASP A 228 13.82 -21.31 -16.88
N ASP A 229 12.51 -21.28 -16.58
CA ASP A 229 11.44 -21.42 -17.60
C ASP A 229 11.55 -20.34 -18.70
N ALA A 230 11.93 -19.11 -18.34
CA ALA A 230 12.11 -18.02 -19.30
C ALA A 230 13.39 -18.18 -20.14
N PHE A 231 14.46 -18.74 -19.57
CA PHE A 231 15.67 -19.09 -20.32
C PHE A 231 15.40 -20.23 -21.29
N GLU A 232 14.67 -21.27 -20.88
CA GLU A 232 14.26 -22.35 -21.77
C GLU A 232 13.44 -21.81 -22.95
N GLN A 233 12.44 -20.94 -22.70
CA GLN A 233 11.64 -20.32 -23.78
C GLN A 233 12.48 -19.50 -24.77
N LEU A 234 13.48 -18.73 -24.29
CA LEU A 234 14.38 -17.99 -25.19
C LEU A 234 15.31 -18.90 -26.00
N THR A 235 15.62 -20.10 -25.48
CA THR A 235 16.49 -21.06 -26.17
C THR A 235 15.73 -21.79 -27.29
N PHE A 236 14.42 -22.00 -27.14
CA PHE A 236 13.57 -22.59 -28.18
C PHE A 236 13.29 -21.65 -29.36
N ASP A 237 13.25 -20.33 -29.14
CA ASP A 237 13.03 -19.35 -30.22
C ASP A 237 14.25 -19.18 -31.14
N GLU A 238 15.44 -19.65 -30.75
CA GLU A 238 16.68 -19.55 -31.56
C GLU A 238 16.95 -20.80 -32.43
N GLU A 239 16.23 -21.91 -32.22
CA GLU A 239 16.56 -23.22 -32.80
C GLU A 239 15.44 -23.85 -33.68
N GLY A 240 14.61 -23.02 -34.33
CA GLY A 240 13.75 -23.48 -35.43
C GLY A 240 13.15 -22.32 -36.22
N GLY A 241 13.38 -22.13 -37.51
CA GLY A 241 14.17 -22.87 -38.48
C GLY A 241 13.82 -22.24 -39.84
N ASP A 242 14.82 -21.99 -40.67
CA ASP A 242 14.66 -21.74 -42.10
C ASP A 242 13.78 -22.84 -42.69
N GLN A 243 12.64 -22.47 -43.27
CA GLN A 243 11.97 -23.30 -44.27
C GLN A 243 11.48 -22.42 -45.41
N GLU A 244 12.11 -22.72 -46.54
CA GLU A 244 12.11 -22.14 -47.87
C GLU A 244 10.74 -21.68 -48.40
N GLU A 245 10.75 -20.50 -49.03
CA GLU A 245 9.73 -20.03 -49.96
C GLU A 245 9.77 -20.90 -51.22
N ASP A 246 8.66 -21.53 -51.59
CA ASP A 246 8.40 -21.92 -52.97
C ASP A 246 7.00 -21.41 -53.36
N GLU A 247 7.01 -20.33 -54.15
CA GLU A 247 5.93 -19.94 -55.05
C GLU A 247 5.91 -20.97 -56.20
N ASP A 248 4.74 -21.48 -56.60
CA ASP A 248 4.09 -21.09 -57.87
C ASP A 248 3.00 -22.07 -58.36
N GLU A 249 1.93 -21.44 -58.87
CA GLU A 249 0.97 -21.80 -59.93
C GLU A 249 0.35 -23.21 -60.11
N GLY A 250 -0.98 -23.19 -60.35
CA GLY A 250 -1.51 -23.78 -61.58
C GLY A 250 -2.51 -24.93 -61.50
N GLU A 251 -3.79 -24.56 -61.61
CA GLU A 251 -4.89 -25.18 -62.38
C GLU A 251 -5.39 -26.63 -62.16
N GLU A 252 -6.69 -26.72 -62.46
CA GLU A 252 -7.61 -27.85 -62.44
C GLU A 252 -7.19 -28.97 -63.41
N ASP A 253 -7.46 -30.23 -63.05
CA ASP A 253 -8.28 -31.12 -63.88
C ASP A 253 -8.56 -32.46 -63.15
N ASP A 254 -9.85 -32.76 -63.03
CA ASP A 254 -10.38 -34.10 -62.83
C ASP A 254 -10.11 -34.90 -64.12
N ASP A 255 -9.46 -36.06 -64.03
CA ASP A 255 -9.82 -37.23 -64.84
C ASP A 255 -9.10 -38.49 -64.34
N ASP A 256 -9.91 -39.37 -63.76
CA ASP A 256 -10.07 -40.78 -64.11
C ASP A 256 -8.84 -41.71 -64.41
N VAL A 257 -8.88 -42.83 -63.68
CA VAL A 257 -8.76 -44.22 -64.18
C VAL A 257 -7.38 -44.92 -64.15
N GLU A 258 -7.38 -45.98 -63.32
CA GLU A 258 -6.79 -47.33 -63.45
C GLU A 258 -5.27 -47.48 -63.65
N GLU A 259 -4.59 -48.14 -62.70
CA GLU A 259 -4.45 -49.61 -62.53
C GLU A 259 -3.16 -50.08 -63.22
N ILE A 260 -2.47 -51.02 -62.55
CA ILE A 260 -1.46 -51.95 -63.10
C ILE A 260 -0.10 -51.29 -63.43
N ASP A 261 1.06 -51.85 -63.16
CA ASP A 261 1.55 -53.03 -62.44
C ASP A 261 3.07 -53.01 -62.70
N ASP A 262 3.77 -53.63 -61.77
CA ASP A 262 5.00 -54.38 -61.95
C ASP A 262 6.33 -53.76 -62.41
N ARG A 263 7.32 -54.28 -61.67
CA ARG A 263 8.71 -54.59 -62.04
C ARG A 263 9.73 -53.45 -61.96
N VAL A 264 10.64 -53.49 -60.98
CA VAL A 264 11.77 -54.43 -60.75
C VAL A 264 13.02 -54.02 -61.54
N ASP A 265 14.14 -54.16 -60.84
CA ASP A 265 15.54 -53.98 -61.22
C ASP A 265 15.96 -52.51 -61.43
N GLY A 266 17.01 -52.01 -60.79
CA GLY A 266 18.17 -52.69 -60.23
C GLY A 266 19.30 -51.65 -60.11
N PRO A 267 20.47 -52.04 -59.58
CA PRO A 267 21.25 -51.19 -58.69
C PRO A 267 22.45 -50.50 -59.36
N GLY A 268 22.93 -49.44 -58.74
CA GLY A 268 24.24 -48.85 -58.98
C GLY A 268 24.24 -47.46 -58.36
N GLY A 269 25.00 -47.16 -57.31
CA GLY A 269 26.40 -47.48 -57.11
C GLY A 269 27.12 -46.13 -56.92
N PRO A 270 28.11 -46.04 -56.01
CA PRO A 270 28.39 -44.80 -55.29
C PRO A 270 29.48 -43.96 -55.97
N SER A 271 29.44 -42.64 -55.73
CA SER A 271 30.61 -41.77 -55.54
C SER A 271 30.17 -40.49 -54.85
#